data_AF-A0A2G5SMX9-F1
#
_entry.id   AF-A0A2G5SMX9-F1
#
_cell.length_a   1.000
_cell.length_b   1.000
_cell.length_c   1.000
_cell.angle_alpha   90.00
_cell.angle_beta   90.00
_cell.angle_gamma   90.00
#
_symmetry.space_group_name_H-M   'P 1'
#
loop_
_entity.id
_entity.type
_entity.pdbx_description
1 polymer ?
#
loop_
_entity_poly.entity_id
_entity_poly.type
_entity_poly.pdbx_seq_one_letter_code
_entity_poly.pdbx_strand_id
1 'polypeptide(L)'
;MAKIDLNKIWNDNQKISYFFYTNVCFLISGFASFVVGVWLYSSKNNFVELTPSSYSALSAAGLCVFTGVTICIIVAVGYLGVSYTNKPLFYSYIAFILLLILAHGTARTTGFLHKDEARENLRTSMLRNINATVVVTKLGRELKLALTWDHLQRELECCGVNNYTDWYYSVHWPNNQYTPDSCCEPIHFQENSTMENCGKMPDDDTVLYQEGCFPKFADWLYHHITLVNWVTSVLFIVEVVLFILSLAVLGVLKRRKTKRRRSPRRERDPDVSSERIRLNSMDRIADARIDGESINSR
;
A
#
# COMPACT_ATOMS: atom_id res chain seq x y z
N MET A 1 7.74 -8.59 36.30
CA MET A 1 7.81 -8.42 34.82
C MET A 1 9.25 -8.18 34.43
N ALA A 2 9.88 -9.14 33.75
CA ALA A 2 11.23 -8.96 33.23
C ALA A 2 11.21 -7.83 32.17
N LYS A 3 11.95 -6.74 32.41
CA LYS A 3 12.28 -5.79 31.36
C LYS A 3 13.16 -6.55 30.35
N ILE A 4 12.57 -6.97 29.24
CA ILE A 4 13.33 -7.44 28.09
C ILE A 4 14.17 -6.24 27.64
N ASP A 5 15.45 -6.25 28.00
CA ASP A 5 16.37 -5.18 27.66
C ASP A 5 16.74 -5.31 26.18
N LEU A 6 15.89 -4.74 25.30
CA LEU A 6 16.06 -4.71 23.84
C LEU A 6 17.43 -4.12 23.41
N ASN A 7 18.15 -3.45 24.30
CA ASN A 7 19.51 -2.99 24.06
C ASN A 7 20.56 -4.11 24.10
N LYS A 8 20.25 -5.27 24.72
CA LYS A 8 21.15 -6.43 24.78
C LYS A 8 21.11 -7.28 23.52
N ILE A 9 20.02 -7.22 22.75
CA ILE A 9 19.81 -8.10 21.58
C ILE A 9 20.48 -7.51 20.32
N TRP A 10 20.59 -6.19 20.20
CA TRP A 10 21.05 -5.52 18.98
C TRP A 10 21.97 -4.33 19.23
N ASN A 11 23.12 -4.34 18.56
CA ASN A 11 24.05 -3.22 18.52
C ASN A 11 23.47 -2.03 17.71
N ASP A 12 23.91 -0.81 18.00
CA ASP A 12 23.42 0.41 17.35
C ASP A 12 23.66 0.41 15.82
N ASN A 13 24.78 -0.17 15.38
CA ASN A 13 25.07 -0.32 13.95
C ASN A 13 24.17 -1.35 13.29
N GLN A 14 23.87 -2.47 13.96
CA GLN A 14 22.92 -3.45 13.44
C GLN A 14 21.54 -2.80 13.24
N LYS A 15 21.02 -2.04 14.23
CA LYS A 15 19.70 -1.38 14.14
C LYS A 15 19.56 -0.54 12.88
N ILE A 16 20.61 0.19 12.55
CA ILE A 16 20.69 1.02 11.35
C ILE A 16 20.83 0.17 10.08
N SER A 17 21.69 -0.85 10.07
CA SER A 17 21.88 -1.74 8.91
C SER A 17 20.60 -2.44 8.50
N TYR A 18 19.88 -3.08 9.43
CA TYR A 18 18.64 -3.77 9.07
C TYR A 18 17.52 -2.80 8.66
N PHE A 19 17.47 -1.60 9.24
CA PHE A 19 16.57 -0.56 8.74
C PHE A 19 16.87 -0.22 7.27
N PHE A 20 18.14 -0.09 6.89
CA PHE A 20 18.48 0.15 5.49
C PHE A 20 18.16 -1.03 4.59
N TYR A 21 18.46 -2.27 5.01
CA TYR A 21 18.14 -3.46 4.22
C TYR A 21 16.64 -3.59 3.96
N THR A 22 15.79 -3.43 4.98
CA THR A 22 14.34 -3.51 4.80
C THR A 22 13.82 -2.39 3.89
N ASN A 23 14.29 -1.16 4.08
CA ASN A 23 13.91 -0.03 3.21
C ASN A 23 14.32 -0.24 1.75
N VAL A 24 15.51 -0.81 1.49
CA VAL A 24 15.94 -1.14 0.11
C VAL A 24 15.03 -2.20 -0.52
N CYS A 25 14.66 -3.26 0.22
CA CYS A 25 13.70 -4.24 -0.27
C CYS A 25 12.35 -3.59 -0.62
N PHE A 26 11.85 -2.68 0.23
CA PHE A 26 10.62 -1.94 -0.03
C PHE A 26 10.73 -0.99 -1.22
N LEU A 27 11.90 -0.37 -1.44
CA LEU A 27 12.15 0.45 -2.62
C LEU A 27 12.06 -0.37 -3.90
N ILE A 28 12.67 -1.56 -3.91
CA ILE A 28 12.63 -2.48 -5.05
C ILE A 28 11.18 -2.91 -5.32
N SER A 29 10.41 -3.27 -4.29
CA SER A 29 9.00 -3.62 -4.46
C SER A 29 8.15 -2.43 -4.94
N GLY A 30 8.42 -1.22 -4.44
CA GLY A 30 7.73 0.00 -4.88
C GLY A 30 8.00 0.31 -6.34
N PHE A 31 9.25 0.20 -6.78
CA PHE A 31 9.63 0.38 -8.18
C PHE A 31 9.03 -0.70 -9.08
N ALA A 32 9.07 -1.97 -8.65
CA ALA A 32 8.43 -3.06 -9.37
C ALA A 32 6.91 -2.81 -9.53
N SER A 33 6.22 -2.43 -8.46
CA SER A 33 4.79 -2.08 -8.48
C SER A 33 4.50 -0.92 -9.44
N PHE A 34 5.34 0.12 -9.42
CA PHE A 34 5.21 1.25 -10.35
C PHE A 34 5.37 0.82 -11.82
N VAL A 35 6.41 0.03 -12.13
CA VAL A 35 6.65 -0.49 -13.49
C VAL A 35 5.49 -1.37 -13.96
N VAL A 36 5.03 -2.29 -13.11
CA VAL A 36 3.85 -3.13 -13.40
C VAL A 36 2.61 -2.27 -13.63
N GLY A 37 2.40 -1.25 -12.81
CA GLY A 37 1.28 -0.32 -12.96
C GLY A 37 1.31 0.42 -14.31
N VAL A 38 2.49 0.92 -14.71
CA VAL A 38 2.68 1.57 -16.02
C VAL A 38 2.50 0.59 -17.17
N TRP A 39 3.02 -0.64 -17.04
CA TRP A 39 2.83 -1.70 -18.03
C TRP A 39 1.35 -2.05 -18.22
N LEU A 40 0.60 -2.24 -17.12
CA LEU A 40 -0.84 -2.50 -17.15
C LEU A 40 -1.61 -1.33 -17.77
N TYR A 41 -1.20 -0.10 -17.48
CA TYR A 41 -1.79 1.09 -18.08
C TYR A 41 -1.55 1.14 -19.60
N SER A 42 -0.31 0.88 -20.04
CA SER A 42 0.05 0.87 -21.46
C SER A 42 -0.58 -0.28 -22.23
N SER A 43 -0.70 -1.47 -21.62
CA SER A 43 -1.33 -2.62 -22.25
C SER A 43 -2.82 -2.40 -22.48
N LYS A 44 -3.49 -1.66 -21.59
CA LYS A 44 -4.87 -1.20 -21.80
C LYS A 44 -4.99 -0.20 -22.94
N ASN A 45 -3.96 0.60 -23.20
CA ASN A 45 -3.93 1.56 -24.30
C ASN A 45 -3.76 0.90 -25.69
N ASN A 46 -3.44 -0.40 -25.78
CA ASN A 46 -3.50 -1.14 -27.05
C ASN A 46 -4.91 -1.69 -27.36
N PHE A 47 -5.84 -1.59 -26.40
CA PHE A 47 -7.27 -1.88 -26.51
C PHE A 47 -8.08 -0.59 -26.24
N VAL A 48 -7.80 0.45 -27.03
CA VAL A 48 -8.17 1.88 -26.84
C VAL A 48 -9.63 2.18 -26.47
N GLU A 49 -10.58 1.26 -26.52
CA GLU A 49 -12.00 1.61 -26.38
C GLU A 49 -12.76 1.08 -25.14
N LEU A 50 -12.09 0.49 -24.13
CA LEU A 50 -12.85 -0.17 -23.04
C LEU A 50 -12.50 0.21 -21.59
N THR A 51 -11.65 1.21 -21.30
CA THR A 51 -11.37 1.55 -19.88
C THR A 51 -11.34 3.04 -19.51
N PRO A 52 -12.02 3.46 -18.41
CA PRO A 52 -11.97 4.80 -17.83
C PRO A 52 -10.65 5.31 -17.30
N SER A 53 -10.25 6.49 -17.78
CA SER A 53 -9.10 7.29 -17.33
C SER A 53 -9.20 7.82 -15.90
N SER A 54 -10.37 7.75 -15.26
CA SER A 54 -10.58 8.29 -13.92
C SER A 54 -10.97 7.21 -12.88
N TYR A 55 -11.28 6.00 -13.35
CA TYR A 55 -10.97 4.77 -12.61
C TYR A 55 -9.54 4.31 -12.88
N SER A 56 -8.71 5.05 -13.63
CA SER A 56 -7.30 4.68 -13.74
C SER A 56 -6.70 4.55 -12.34
N ALA A 57 -6.91 5.54 -11.47
CA ALA A 57 -6.42 5.58 -10.08
C ALA A 57 -6.98 4.48 -9.16
N LEU A 58 -8.25 4.05 -9.33
CA LEU A 58 -8.87 2.94 -8.57
C LEU A 58 -8.82 1.59 -9.32
N SER A 59 -8.36 1.57 -10.55
CA SER A 59 -8.13 0.35 -11.32
C SER A 59 -6.87 -0.32 -10.80
N ALA A 60 -6.75 -1.63 -11.02
CA ALA A 60 -5.53 -2.36 -10.68
C ALA A 60 -4.25 -1.64 -11.14
N ALA A 61 -4.26 -1.03 -12.35
CA ALA A 61 -3.12 -0.29 -12.88
C ALA A 61 -2.76 0.96 -12.07
N GLY A 62 -3.72 1.87 -11.83
CA GLY A 62 -3.41 3.10 -11.08
C GLY A 62 -3.27 2.89 -9.59
N LEU A 63 -3.87 1.85 -9.00
CA LEU A 63 -3.55 1.44 -7.63
C LEU A 63 -2.09 0.97 -7.55
N CYS A 64 -1.59 0.18 -8.51
CA CYS A 64 -0.18 -0.22 -8.57
C CYS A 64 0.76 0.99 -8.74
N VAL A 65 0.42 1.94 -9.62
CA VAL A 65 1.20 3.17 -9.82
C VAL A 65 1.21 4.02 -8.54
N PHE A 66 0.03 4.31 -7.97
CA PHE A 66 -0.12 5.15 -6.79
C PHE A 66 0.61 4.56 -5.58
N THR A 67 0.41 3.26 -5.32
CA THR A 67 1.11 2.56 -4.24
C THR A 67 2.62 2.53 -4.47
N GLY A 68 3.07 2.24 -5.70
CA GLY A 68 4.50 2.20 -6.05
C GLY A 68 5.19 3.55 -5.81
N VAL A 69 4.61 4.65 -6.32
CA VAL A 69 5.13 6.01 -6.09
C VAL A 69 5.13 6.35 -4.60
N THR A 70 4.06 6.04 -3.88
CA THR A 70 3.93 6.33 -2.44
C THR A 70 5.00 5.59 -1.63
N ILE A 71 5.24 4.30 -1.92
CA ILE A 71 6.30 3.50 -1.28
C ILE A 71 7.67 4.13 -1.55
N CYS A 72 7.97 4.50 -2.80
CA CYS A 72 9.24 5.15 -3.15
C CYS A 72 9.47 6.45 -2.38
N ILE A 73 8.44 7.30 -2.26
CA ILE A 73 8.53 8.57 -1.52
C ILE A 73 8.76 8.28 -0.02
N ILE A 74 7.96 7.40 0.59
CA ILE A 74 8.08 7.07 2.02
C ILE A 74 9.49 6.52 2.31
N VAL A 75 9.99 5.58 1.50
CA VAL A 75 11.32 5.01 1.67
C VAL A 75 12.42 6.07 1.50
N ALA A 76 12.30 6.95 0.51
CA ALA A 76 13.26 8.05 0.32
C ALA A 76 13.30 8.96 1.55
N VAL A 77 12.14 9.35 2.09
CA VAL A 77 12.04 10.16 3.33
C VAL A 77 12.71 9.43 4.51
N GLY A 78 12.49 8.13 4.67
CA GLY A 78 13.12 7.31 5.69
C GLY A 78 14.65 7.24 5.56
N TYR A 79 15.14 6.98 4.34
CA TYR A 79 16.56 6.91 4.02
C TYR A 79 17.27 8.25 4.26
N LEU A 80 16.73 9.35 3.76
CA LEU A 80 17.27 10.70 3.93
C LEU A 80 17.20 11.13 5.41
N GLY A 81 16.14 10.75 6.12
CA GLY A 81 15.96 11.03 7.55
C GLY A 81 17.08 10.46 8.42
N VAL A 82 17.49 9.22 8.15
CA VAL A 82 18.62 8.58 8.87
C VAL A 82 19.96 9.12 8.38
N SER A 83 20.16 9.23 7.07
CA SER A 83 21.44 9.62 6.46
C SER A 83 21.88 11.02 6.84
N TYR A 84 20.95 12.00 6.80
CA TYR A 84 21.24 13.38 7.21
C TYR A 84 21.02 13.60 8.71
N THR A 85 20.66 12.58 9.47
CA THR A 85 20.28 12.68 10.89
C THR A 85 19.19 13.73 11.15
N ASN A 86 18.31 13.93 10.16
CA ASN A 86 17.26 14.94 10.16
C ASN A 86 16.01 14.42 10.88
N LYS A 87 15.86 14.81 12.16
CA LYS A 87 14.79 14.32 13.04
C LYS A 87 13.37 14.60 12.55
N PRO A 88 12.98 15.83 12.15
CA PRO A 88 11.62 16.08 11.67
C PRO A 88 11.29 15.22 10.43
N LEU A 89 12.25 15.04 9.51
CA LEU A 89 12.07 14.18 8.35
C LEU A 89 11.83 12.71 8.77
N PHE A 90 12.60 12.21 9.73
CA PHE A 90 12.41 10.86 10.25
C PHE A 90 11.13 10.70 11.09
N TYR A 91 10.68 11.74 11.80
CA TYR A 91 9.38 11.73 12.48
C TYR A 91 8.22 11.66 11.50
N SER A 92 8.32 12.37 10.36
CA SER A 92 7.34 12.26 9.27
C SER A 92 7.27 10.83 8.75
N TYR A 93 8.42 10.18 8.50
CA TYR A 93 8.45 8.77 8.11
C TYR A 93 7.73 7.85 9.12
N ILE A 94 8.02 7.98 10.42
CA ILE A 94 7.36 7.19 11.48
C ILE A 94 5.85 7.46 11.50
N ALA A 95 5.42 8.72 11.33
CA ALA A 95 4.01 9.08 11.30
C ALA A 95 3.29 8.44 10.10
N PHE A 96 3.92 8.42 8.91
CA PHE A 96 3.37 7.74 7.73
C PHE A 96 3.19 6.24 7.96
N ILE A 97 4.20 5.55 8.50
CA ILE A 97 4.08 4.11 8.80
C ILE A 97 2.95 3.86 9.82
N LEU A 98 2.82 4.71 10.84
CA LEU A 98 1.73 4.59 11.81
C LEU A 98 0.35 4.77 11.15
N LEU A 99 0.20 5.75 10.26
CA LEU A 99 -1.04 5.96 9.51
C LEU A 99 -1.38 4.75 8.63
N LEU A 100 -0.39 4.11 8.01
CA LEU A 100 -0.59 2.89 7.23
C LEU A 100 -1.08 1.74 8.10
N ILE A 101 -0.46 1.51 9.26
CA ILE A 101 -0.91 0.47 10.20
C ILE A 101 -2.36 0.71 10.63
N LEU A 102 -2.73 1.95 10.93
CA LEU A 102 -4.10 2.29 11.30
C LEU A 102 -5.07 2.07 10.14
N ALA A 103 -4.74 2.53 8.93
CA ALA A 103 -5.57 2.36 7.74
C ALA A 103 -5.74 0.88 7.35
N HIS A 104 -4.67 0.09 7.44
CA HIS A 104 -4.72 -1.35 7.19
C HIS A 104 -5.57 -2.06 8.25
N GLY A 105 -5.37 -1.71 9.53
CA GLY A 105 -6.15 -2.25 10.64
C GLY A 105 -7.65 -1.98 10.48
N THR A 106 -8.03 -0.74 10.18
CA THR A 106 -9.44 -0.36 9.97
C THR A 106 -10.03 -1.01 8.73
N ALA A 107 -9.31 -1.07 7.61
CA ALA A 107 -9.78 -1.75 6.41
C ALA A 107 -10.05 -3.25 6.67
N ARG A 108 -9.15 -3.92 7.40
CA ARG A 108 -9.31 -5.32 7.77
C ARG A 108 -10.50 -5.57 8.68
N THR A 109 -10.68 -4.75 9.73
CA THR A 109 -11.80 -4.91 10.66
C THR A 109 -13.13 -4.60 9.98
N THR A 110 -13.23 -3.53 9.21
CA THR A 110 -14.45 -3.18 8.47
C THR A 110 -14.82 -4.25 7.46
N GLY A 111 -13.84 -4.78 6.72
CA GLY A 111 -14.07 -5.86 5.75
C GLY A 111 -14.56 -7.15 6.41
N PHE A 112 -14.10 -7.46 7.62
CA PHE A 112 -14.58 -8.62 8.37
C PHE A 112 -16.00 -8.42 8.92
N LEU A 113 -16.29 -7.24 9.48
CA LEU A 113 -17.58 -6.93 10.10
C LEU A 113 -18.72 -6.85 9.09
N HIS A 114 -18.48 -6.30 7.89
CA HIS A 114 -19.51 -6.07 6.87
C HIS A 114 -19.44 -7.09 5.73
N LYS A 115 -18.90 -8.29 5.98
CA LYS A 115 -18.72 -9.32 4.94
C LYS A 115 -20.05 -9.74 4.30
N ASP A 116 -21.09 -9.89 5.12
CA ASP A 116 -22.39 -10.39 4.67
C ASP A 116 -23.16 -9.29 3.93
N GLU A 117 -23.08 -8.05 4.42
CA GLU A 117 -23.62 -6.88 3.73
C GLU A 117 -22.92 -6.64 2.39
N ALA A 118 -21.59 -6.78 2.33
CA ALA A 118 -20.84 -6.68 1.08
C ALA A 118 -21.27 -7.76 0.07
N ARG A 119 -21.54 -8.97 0.54
CA ARG A 119 -22.04 -10.08 -0.29
C ARG A 119 -23.44 -9.78 -0.85
N GLU A 120 -24.35 -9.24 -0.06
CA GLU A 120 -25.70 -8.88 -0.53
C GLU A 120 -25.68 -7.65 -1.45
N ASN A 121 -24.84 -6.67 -1.16
CA ASN A 121 -24.62 -5.51 -2.02
C ASN A 121 -24.07 -5.92 -3.39
N LEU A 122 -23.17 -6.90 -3.43
CA LEU A 122 -22.66 -7.49 -4.67
C LEU A 122 -23.78 -8.17 -5.46
N ARG A 123 -24.59 -9.01 -4.81
CA ARG A 123 -25.76 -9.67 -5.43
C ARG A 123 -26.73 -8.66 -6.03
N THR A 124 -27.12 -7.65 -5.25
CA THR A 124 -28.05 -6.61 -5.68
C THR A 124 -27.47 -5.77 -6.84
N SER A 125 -26.15 -5.55 -6.83
CA SER A 125 -25.47 -4.85 -7.92
C SER A 125 -25.44 -5.67 -9.20
N MET A 126 -25.21 -6.99 -9.11
CA MET A 126 -25.32 -7.90 -10.26
C MET A 126 -26.74 -7.89 -10.85
N LEU A 127 -27.77 -7.91 -10.02
CA LEU A 127 -29.17 -7.85 -10.49
C LEU A 127 -29.48 -6.54 -11.22
N ARG A 128 -29.01 -5.42 -10.67
CA ARG A 128 -29.15 -4.11 -11.34
C ARG A 128 -28.43 -4.08 -12.69
N ASN A 129 -27.29 -4.75 -12.77
CA ASN A 129 -26.44 -4.80 -13.95
C ASN A 129 -27.07 -5.60 -15.10
N ILE A 130 -27.83 -6.68 -14.84
CA ILE A 130 -28.54 -7.42 -15.90
C ILE A 130 -29.47 -6.53 -16.74
N ASN A 131 -30.03 -5.47 -16.15
CA ASN A 131 -30.92 -4.55 -16.84
C ASN A 131 -30.21 -3.39 -17.54
N ALA A 132 -28.89 -3.29 -17.38
CA ALA A 132 -28.09 -2.20 -17.93
C ALA A 132 -27.31 -2.69 -19.16
N THR A 133 -27.54 -2.06 -20.31
CA THR A 133 -26.73 -2.30 -21.52
C THR A 133 -25.31 -1.79 -21.32
N VAL A 134 -25.24 -0.67 -20.59
CA VAL A 134 -24.04 0.06 -20.29
C VAL A 134 -24.19 0.66 -18.90
N VAL A 135 -23.13 0.57 -18.09
CA VAL A 135 -23.08 1.28 -16.81
C VAL A 135 -22.27 2.56 -17.01
N VAL A 136 -22.95 3.69 -16.83
CA VAL A 136 -22.29 4.99 -16.72
C VAL A 136 -21.72 5.08 -15.32
N THR A 137 -20.40 4.99 -15.24
CA THR A 137 -19.70 5.16 -13.97
C THR A 137 -19.87 6.60 -13.44
N LYS A 138 -19.59 6.86 -12.16
CA LYS A 138 -19.65 8.23 -11.56
C LYS A 138 -18.82 9.29 -12.31
N LEU A 139 -17.95 8.85 -13.21
CA LEU A 139 -17.05 9.64 -14.05
C LEU A 139 -17.54 9.79 -15.50
N GLY A 140 -18.78 9.41 -15.80
CA GLY A 140 -19.39 9.61 -17.11
C GLY A 140 -18.85 8.70 -18.21
N ARG A 141 -18.22 7.56 -17.86
CA ARG A 141 -17.78 6.58 -18.86
C ARG A 141 -18.66 5.34 -18.85
N GLU A 142 -18.95 4.91 -20.07
CA GLU A 142 -19.73 3.77 -20.49
C GLU A 142 -18.92 2.46 -20.42
N LEU A 143 -19.40 1.46 -19.67
CA LEU A 143 -18.86 0.09 -19.65
C LEU A 143 -19.85 -0.88 -20.30
N LYS A 144 -19.43 -1.60 -21.35
CA LYS A 144 -20.28 -2.58 -22.04
C LYS A 144 -20.46 -3.82 -21.15
N LEU A 145 -21.64 -3.94 -20.55
CA LEU A 145 -21.94 -5.00 -19.61
C LEU A 145 -22.16 -6.35 -20.28
N ALA A 146 -22.72 -6.36 -21.49
CA ALA A 146 -23.01 -7.59 -22.25
C ALA A 146 -21.77 -8.49 -22.41
N LEU A 147 -20.63 -7.94 -22.85
CA LEU A 147 -19.39 -8.72 -23.01
C LEU A 147 -18.84 -9.25 -21.67
N THR A 148 -19.07 -8.49 -20.59
CA THR A 148 -18.62 -8.89 -19.24
C THR A 148 -19.48 -10.04 -18.73
N TRP A 149 -20.79 -9.98 -18.97
CA TRP A 149 -21.72 -11.07 -18.69
C TRP A 149 -21.40 -12.31 -19.51
N ASP A 150 -21.15 -12.17 -20.81
CA ASP A 150 -20.80 -13.31 -21.67
C ASP A 150 -19.55 -14.04 -21.20
N HIS A 151 -18.52 -13.29 -20.81
CA HIS A 151 -17.31 -13.88 -20.24
C HIS A 151 -17.58 -14.53 -18.87
N LEU A 152 -18.33 -13.85 -17.99
CA LEU A 152 -18.63 -14.37 -16.66
C LEU A 152 -19.41 -15.70 -16.73
N GLN A 153 -20.42 -15.75 -17.59
CA GLN A 153 -21.31 -16.90 -17.74
C GLN A 153 -20.59 -18.10 -18.35
N ARG A 154 -19.68 -17.88 -19.30
CA ARG A 154 -18.85 -18.94 -19.89
C ARG A 154 -17.77 -19.43 -18.93
N GLU A 155 -17.09 -18.52 -18.21
CA GLU A 155 -15.99 -18.88 -17.31
C GLU A 155 -16.48 -19.62 -16.05
N LEU A 156 -17.65 -19.25 -15.55
CA LEU A 156 -18.23 -19.85 -14.35
C LEU A 156 -19.31 -20.88 -14.65
N GLU A 157 -19.66 -21.11 -15.92
CA GLU A 157 -20.69 -22.07 -16.33
C GLU A 157 -22.02 -21.81 -15.59
N CYS A 158 -22.55 -20.59 -15.72
CA CYS A 158 -23.71 -20.10 -14.97
C CYS A 158 -24.61 -19.21 -15.82
N CYS A 159 -25.87 -19.03 -15.42
CA CYS A 159 -26.79 -18.12 -16.10
C CYS A 159 -27.60 -17.26 -15.12
N GLY A 160 -27.64 -15.95 -15.39
CA GLY A 160 -28.32 -14.96 -14.54
C GLY A 160 -27.60 -14.75 -13.22
N VAL A 161 -28.21 -14.00 -12.28
CA VAL A 161 -27.60 -13.79 -10.96
C VAL A 161 -27.88 -14.98 -10.06
N ASN A 162 -29.14 -15.38 -10.00
CA ASN A 162 -29.68 -16.44 -9.16
C ASN A 162 -30.04 -17.66 -9.99
N ASN A 163 -30.59 -17.41 -11.17
CA ASN A 163 -30.95 -18.39 -12.16
C ASN A 163 -31.18 -17.70 -13.52
N TYR A 164 -31.30 -18.49 -14.59
CA TYR A 164 -31.53 -18.01 -15.95
C TYR A 164 -32.78 -17.12 -16.09
N THR A 165 -33.80 -17.35 -15.26
CA THR A 165 -35.05 -16.58 -15.25
C THR A 165 -34.86 -15.09 -14.93
N ASP A 166 -33.74 -14.69 -14.32
CA ASP A 166 -33.40 -13.28 -14.09
C ASP A 166 -33.34 -12.50 -15.42
N TRP A 167 -32.98 -13.16 -16.53
CA TRP A 167 -32.96 -12.54 -17.86
C TRP A 167 -34.35 -12.30 -18.45
N TYR A 168 -35.37 -13.05 -18.03
CA TYR A 168 -36.74 -12.90 -18.52
C TYR A 168 -37.38 -11.59 -18.04
N TYR A 169 -36.87 -11.06 -16.93
CA TYR A 169 -37.25 -9.75 -16.40
C TYR A 169 -36.34 -8.63 -16.90
N SER A 170 -35.40 -8.93 -17.81
CA SER A 170 -34.45 -7.96 -18.31
C SER A 170 -35.05 -7.01 -19.33
N VAL A 171 -34.55 -5.77 -19.34
CA VAL A 171 -34.97 -4.74 -20.31
C VAL A 171 -34.42 -5.03 -21.71
N HIS A 172 -33.51 -6.00 -21.88
CA HIS A 172 -32.91 -6.35 -23.16
C HIS A 172 -33.88 -7.04 -24.11
N TRP A 173 -34.81 -7.83 -23.58
CA TRP A 173 -35.81 -8.55 -24.39
C TRP A 173 -37.20 -8.42 -23.77
N PRO A 174 -37.83 -7.23 -23.86
CA PRO A 174 -39.13 -7.00 -23.26
C PRO A 174 -40.16 -7.99 -23.82
N ASN A 175 -40.94 -8.61 -22.92
CA ASN A 175 -41.98 -9.60 -23.23
C ASN A 175 -41.50 -10.88 -23.90
N ASN A 176 -40.18 -11.14 -23.93
CA ASN A 176 -39.63 -12.40 -24.44
C ASN A 176 -38.87 -13.11 -23.31
N GLN A 177 -39.04 -14.42 -23.21
CA GLN A 177 -38.31 -15.25 -22.25
C GLN A 177 -36.96 -15.65 -22.86
N TYR A 178 -36.11 -14.67 -23.12
CA TYR A 178 -34.80 -14.88 -23.76
C TYR A 178 -33.67 -14.70 -22.77
N THR A 179 -32.58 -15.42 -23.04
CA THR A 179 -31.29 -15.31 -22.36
C THR A 179 -30.18 -15.03 -23.39
N PRO A 180 -29.01 -14.54 -22.96
CA PRO A 180 -27.83 -14.48 -23.82
C PRO A 180 -27.36 -15.89 -24.24
N ASP A 181 -26.80 -16.04 -25.44
CA ASP A 181 -26.25 -17.32 -25.92
C ASP A 181 -25.06 -17.82 -25.05
N SER A 182 -24.46 -16.96 -24.23
CA SER A 182 -23.47 -17.33 -23.23
C SER A 182 -24.03 -18.14 -22.05
N CYS A 183 -25.35 -18.20 -21.89
CA CYS A 183 -26.03 -19.10 -20.95
C CYS A 183 -26.16 -20.54 -21.43
N CYS A 184 -25.91 -20.78 -22.72
CA CYS A 184 -26.07 -22.11 -23.31
C CYS A 184 -24.91 -23.01 -22.92
N GLU A 185 -25.24 -24.21 -22.45
CA GLU A 185 -24.26 -25.19 -22.03
C GLU A 185 -23.75 -25.96 -23.26
N PRO A 186 -22.44 -25.88 -23.60
CA PRO A 186 -21.91 -26.43 -24.85
C PRO A 186 -22.12 -27.93 -25.02
N ILE A 187 -22.27 -28.68 -23.92
CA ILE A 187 -22.42 -30.15 -23.95
C ILE A 187 -23.71 -30.60 -24.67
N HIS A 188 -24.72 -29.73 -24.74
CA HIS A 188 -25.99 -29.99 -25.40
C HIS A 188 -25.94 -29.76 -26.92
N PHE A 189 -24.86 -29.19 -27.44
CA PHE A 189 -24.68 -28.88 -28.85
C PHE A 189 -23.60 -29.80 -29.46
N GLN A 190 -24.01 -30.81 -30.23
CA GLN A 190 -23.09 -31.68 -30.99
C GLN A 190 -22.41 -30.92 -32.15
N GLU A 191 -21.33 -31.47 -32.73
CA GLU A 191 -20.47 -30.83 -33.74
C GLU A 191 -21.19 -30.21 -34.97
N ASN A 192 -22.45 -30.56 -35.25
CA ASN A 192 -23.25 -30.02 -36.36
C ASN A 192 -24.38 -29.06 -35.94
N SER A 193 -24.53 -28.75 -34.65
CA SER A 193 -25.56 -27.84 -34.13
C SER A 193 -24.95 -26.49 -33.80
N THR A 194 -25.42 -25.41 -34.43
CA THR A 194 -24.97 -24.05 -34.11
C THR A 194 -25.56 -23.60 -32.77
N MET A 195 -24.70 -23.20 -31.83
CA MET A 195 -25.10 -22.57 -30.56
C MET A 195 -25.64 -21.13 -30.74
N GLU A 196 -25.76 -20.67 -31.98
CA GLU A 196 -26.23 -19.34 -32.33
C GLU A 196 -27.72 -19.20 -32.05
N ASN A 197 -28.10 -18.16 -31.29
CA ASN A 197 -29.47 -17.91 -30.82
C ASN A 197 -30.09 -18.98 -29.91
N CYS A 198 -29.28 -19.88 -29.33
CA CYS A 198 -29.79 -20.87 -28.37
C CYS A 198 -30.54 -20.20 -27.20
N GLY A 199 -30.09 -19.03 -26.74
CA GLY A 199 -30.74 -18.34 -25.62
C GLY A 199 -32.10 -17.72 -25.96
N LYS A 200 -32.45 -17.60 -27.25
CA LYS A 200 -33.70 -16.99 -27.72
C LYS A 200 -34.80 -18.00 -28.04
N MET A 201 -34.45 -19.25 -28.31
CA MET A 201 -35.41 -20.34 -28.53
C MET A 201 -34.80 -21.64 -27.98
N PRO A 202 -34.73 -21.81 -26.65
CA PRO A 202 -34.40 -23.11 -26.10
C PRO A 202 -35.54 -24.08 -26.48
N ASP A 203 -35.22 -25.18 -27.17
CA ASP A 203 -36.17 -26.29 -27.38
C ASP A 203 -36.58 -26.92 -26.02
N ASP A 204 -35.69 -26.83 -25.04
CA ASP A 204 -35.87 -27.21 -23.63
C ASP A 204 -34.96 -26.32 -22.77
N ASP A 205 -35.44 -25.85 -21.61
CA ASP A 205 -34.66 -25.02 -20.68
C ASP A 205 -33.44 -25.76 -20.12
N THR A 206 -33.39 -27.09 -20.24
CA THR A 206 -32.25 -27.93 -19.83
C THR A 206 -30.96 -27.64 -20.59
N VAL A 207 -31.02 -27.00 -21.76
CA VAL A 207 -29.82 -26.60 -22.53
C VAL A 207 -29.10 -25.38 -21.95
N LEU A 208 -29.72 -24.70 -20.97
CA LEU A 208 -29.17 -23.53 -20.29
C LEU A 208 -28.53 -23.92 -18.96
N TYR A 209 -27.51 -23.19 -18.54
CA TYR A 209 -26.96 -23.33 -17.20
C TYR A 209 -28.04 -23.03 -16.14
N GLN A 210 -28.30 -24.03 -15.28
CA GLN A 210 -29.33 -23.95 -14.24
C GLN A 210 -28.86 -23.23 -12.97
N GLU A 211 -27.56 -23.05 -12.80
CA GLU A 211 -27.00 -22.36 -11.64
C GLU A 211 -26.82 -20.86 -11.91
N GLY A 212 -27.21 -20.04 -10.94
CA GLY A 212 -26.94 -18.61 -10.95
C GLY A 212 -25.46 -18.27 -10.84
N CYS A 213 -25.04 -17.15 -11.43
CA CYS A 213 -23.65 -16.72 -11.37
C CYS A 213 -23.23 -16.18 -10.00
N PHE A 214 -24.15 -15.68 -9.18
CA PHE A 214 -23.80 -15.16 -7.84
C PHE A 214 -23.21 -16.21 -6.90
N PRO A 215 -23.82 -17.40 -6.67
CA PRO A 215 -23.23 -18.41 -5.78
C PRO A 215 -21.85 -18.87 -6.27
N LYS A 216 -21.69 -19.14 -7.57
CA LYS A 216 -20.40 -19.53 -8.16
C LYS A 216 -19.36 -18.42 -8.07
N PHE A 217 -19.73 -17.18 -8.40
CA PHE A 217 -18.84 -16.02 -8.30
C PHE A 217 -18.45 -15.71 -6.86
N ALA A 218 -19.38 -15.86 -5.91
CA ALA A 218 -19.11 -15.67 -4.49
C ALA A 218 -18.13 -16.73 -3.95
N ASP A 219 -18.27 -17.98 -4.39
CA ASP A 219 -17.35 -19.07 -4.02
C ASP A 219 -15.96 -18.86 -4.62
N TRP A 220 -15.89 -18.55 -5.92
CA TRP A 220 -14.67 -18.16 -6.61
C TRP A 220 -13.98 -16.98 -5.89
N LEU A 221 -14.75 -15.95 -5.53
CA LEU A 221 -14.24 -14.79 -4.80
C LEU A 221 -13.74 -15.19 -3.41
N TYR A 222 -14.42 -16.08 -2.70
CA TYR A 222 -14.01 -16.55 -1.37
C TYR A 222 -12.68 -17.33 -1.42
N HIS A 223 -12.49 -18.13 -2.46
CA HIS A 223 -11.23 -18.84 -2.67
C HIS A 223 -10.07 -17.85 -2.90
N HIS A 224 -10.25 -16.87 -3.78
CA HIS A 224 -9.21 -15.87 -4.07
C HIS A 224 -9.00 -14.85 -2.94
N ILE A 225 -10.06 -14.43 -2.23
CA ILE A 225 -9.95 -13.50 -1.11
C ILE A 225 -9.23 -14.13 0.07
N THR A 226 -9.28 -15.45 0.22
CA THR A 226 -8.51 -16.16 1.25
C THR A 226 -7.01 -15.98 1.04
N LEU A 227 -6.52 -16.12 -0.20
CA LEU A 227 -5.12 -15.84 -0.53
C LEU A 227 -4.75 -14.37 -0.28
N VAL A 228 -5.64 -13.44 -0.67
CA VAL A 228 -5.44 -12.00 -0.40
C VAL A 228 -5.37 -11.72 1.10
N ASN A 229 -6.22 -12.35 1.92
CA ASN A 229 -6.21 -12.21 3.38
C ASN A 229 -4.90 -12.69 4.01
N TRP A 230 -4.31 -13.78 3.50
CA TRP A 230 -2.99 -14.25 3.95
C TRP A 230 -1.88 -13.28 3.58
N VAL A 231 -1.81 -12.86 2.32
CA VAL A 231 -0.79 -11.92 1.83
C VAL A 231 -0.86 -10.58 2.58
N THR A 232 -2.05 -10.03 2.75
CA THR A 232 -2.27 -8.78 3.51
C THR A 232 -1.93 -8.92 4.99
N SER A 233 -2.21 -10.07 5.62
CA SER A 233 -1.79 -10.33 7.00
C SER A 233 -0.28 -10.31 7.17
N VAL A 234 0.46 -10.92 6.24
CA VAL A 234 1.93 -10.89 6.25
C VAL A 234 2.42 -9.44 6.09
N LEU A 235 1.83 -8.69 5.17
CA LEU A 235 2.17 -7.27 4.97
C LEU A 235 1.98 -6.45 6.25
N PHE A 236 0.86 -6.64 6.96
CA PHE A 236 0.60 -5.98 8.24
C PHE A 236 1.67 -6.27 9.30
N ILE A 237 2.11 -7.53 9.41
CA ILE A 237 3.18 -7.92 10.33
C ILE A 237 4.48 -7.19 9.96
N VAL A 238 4.81 -7.11 8.66
CA VAL A 238 6.01 -6.41 8.21
C VAL A 238 5.92 -4.90 8.49
N GLU A 239 4.77 -4.26 8.33
CA GLU A 239 4.55 -2.85 8.71
C GLU A 239 4.80 -2.62 10.21
N VAL A 240 4.33 -3.51 11.07
CA VAL A 240 4.59 -3.45 12.52
C VAL A 240 6.09 -3.64 12.82
N VAL A 241 6.77 -4.58 12.17
CA VAL A 241 8.22 -4.77 12.32
C VAL A 241 8.99 -3.52 11.89
N LEU A 242 8.62 -2.93 10.74
CA LEU A 242 9.18 -1.65 10.28
C LEU A 242 8.99 -0.55 11.30
N PHE A 243 7.79 -0.42 11.88
CA PHE A 243 7.51 0.57 12.91
C PHE A 243 8.41 0.39 14.14
N ILE A 244 8.56 -0.84 14.64
CA ILE A 244 9.45 -1.17 15.77
C ILE A 244 10.90 -0.83 15.45
N LEU A 245 11.41 -1.21 14.27
CA LEU A 245 12.75 -0.88 13.81
C LEU A 245 12.96 0.65 13.73
N SER A 246 11.95 1.38 13.27
CA SER A 246 11.98 2.84 13.17
C SER A 246 12.08 3.51 14.53
N LEU A 247 11.34 3.02 15.53
CA LEU A 247 11.45 3.48 16.92
C LEU A 247 12.84 3.16 17.52
N ALA A 248 13.39 1.99 17.21
CA ALA A 248 14.74 1.62 17.65
C ALA A 248 15.81 2.55 17.06
N VAL A 249 15.74 2.84 15.76
CA VAL A 249 16.63 3.80 15.07
C VAL A 249 16.46 5.21 15.62
N LEU A 250 15.22 5.66 15.89
CA LEU A 250 14.96 6.94 16.55
C LEU A 250 15.68 7.04 17.90
N GLY A 251 15.68 5.96 18.68
CA GLY A 251 16.43 5.85 19.93
C GLY A 251 17.94 6.02 19.75
N VAL A 252 18.51 5.41 18.70
CA VAL A 252 19.93 5.59 18.33
C VAL A 252 20.22 7.04 17.92
N LEU A 253 19.39 7.64 17.07
CA LEU A 253 19.53 9.03 16.63
C LEU A 253 19.42 10.03 17.79
N LYS A 254 18.53 9.76 18.76
CA LYS A 254 18.44 10.56 20.00
C LYS A 254 19.72 10.46 20.82
N ARG A 255 20.27 9.25 21.03
CA ARG A 255 21.52 9.02 21.77
C ARG A 255 22.73 9.70 21.11
N ARG A 256 22.89 9.59 19.78
CA ARG A 256 23.97 10.25 19.02
C ARG A 256 23.94 11.77 19.16
N LYS A 257 22.75 12.40 19.12
CA LYS A 257 22.62 13.86 19.32
C LYS A 257 22.97 14.30 20.74
N THR A 258 22.57 13.54 21.76
CA THR A 258 22.95 13.83 23.15
C THR A 258 24.46 13.73 23.35
N LYS A 259 25.11 12.71 22.78
CA LYS A 259 26.58 12.58 22.80
C LYS A 259 27.25 13.75 22.05
N ARG A 260 26.77 14.10 20.85
CA ARG A 260 27.27 15.26 20.06
C ARG A 260 27.05 16.60 20.75
N ARG A 261 25.99 16.80 21.54
CA ARG A 261 25.76 18.01 22.35
C ARG A 261 26.64 18.08 23.61
N ARG A 262 27.05 16.94 24.17
CA ARG A 262 27.99 16.88 25.30
C ARG A 262 29.45 17.10 24.85
N SER A 263 29.78 16.71 23.62
CA SER A 263 31.11 16.85 23.01
C SER A 263 31.65 18.27 22.72
N PRO A 264 30.88 19.39 22.61
CA PRO A 264 31.43 20.70 22.27
C PRO A 264 31.44 21.71 23.45
N ARG A 265 31.36 21.25 24.70
CA ARG A 265 31.48 22.15 25.88
C ARG A 265 32.61 21.80 26.85
N ARG A 266 33.52 20.90 26.45
CA ARG A 266 34.67 20.49 27.28
C ARG A 266 36.04 20.76 26.66
N GLU A 267 36.11 21.57 25.61
CA GLU A 267 37.35 22.20 25.14
C GLU A 267 37.03 23.68 24.86
N ARG A 268 36.88 24.46 25.92
CA ARG A 268 37.46 25.80 25.90
C ARG A 268 38.67 25.63 26.80
N ASP A 269 39.74 25.06 26.25
CA ASP A 269 41.05 25.21 26.87
C ASP A 269 41.20 26.70 27.21
N PRO A 270 41.60 27.07 28.44
CA PRO A 270 42.12 28.41 28.64
C PRO A 270 43.20 28.57 27.57
N ASP A 271 43.04 29.60 26.74
CA ASP A 271 44.01 29.93 25.72
C ASP A 271 45.39 29.97 26.39
N VAL A 272 46.25 28.99 26.08
CA VAL A 272 47.61 28.88 26.62
C VAL A 272 48.38 30.17 26.32
N SER A 273 47.98 30.94 25.31
CA SER A 273 48.49 32.29 25.06
C SER A 273 48.02 33.30 26.14
N SER A 274 46.74 33.32 26.51
CA SER A 274 46.22 34.22 27.55
C SER A 274 46.82 33.94 28.93
N GLU A 275 47.03 32.67 29.28
CA GLU A 275 47.64 32.29 30.57
C GLU A 275 49.14 32.58 30.60
N ARG A 276 49.85 32.37 29.48
CA ARG A 276 51.27 32.76 29.33
C ARG A 276 51.47 34.27 29.33
N ILE A 277 50.55 35.05 28.74
CA ILE A 277 50.55 36.52 28.82
C ILE A 277 50.35 36.99 30.26
N ARG A 278 49.46 36.34 31.03
CA ARG A 278 49.24 36.66 32.45
C ARG A 278 50.48 36.37 33.30
N LEU A 279 51.11 35.20 33.14
CA LEU A 279 52.35 34.85 33.85
C LEU A 279 53.47 35.87 33.55
N ASN A 280 53.71 36.18 32.27
CA ASN A 280 54.70 37.19 31.87
C ASN A 280 54.38 38.62 32.36
N SER A 281 53.11 38.92 32.66
CA SER A 281 52.72 40.20 33.24
C SER A 281 52.94 40.25 34.75
N MET A 282 52.73 39.13 35.44
CA MET A 282 52.93 39.04 36.89
C MET A 282 54.42 39.05 37.25
N ASP A 283 55.27 38.37 36.48
CA ASP A 283 56.72 38.38 36.69
C ASP A 283 57.29 39.81 36.53
N ARG A 284 56.86 40.57 35.52
CA ARG A 284 57.28 41.96 35.33
C ARG A 284 56.87 42.90 36.46
N ILE A 285 55.74 42.64 37.13
CA ILE A 285 55.30 43.44 38.28
C ILE A 285 56.13 43.08 39.53
N ALA A 286 56.53 41.82 39.68
CA ALA A 286 57.38 41.39 40.79
C ALA A 286 58.77 42.01 40.70
N ASP A 287 59.41 42.00 39.53
CA ASP A 287 60.74 42.59 39.33
C ASP A 287 60.74 44.11 39.60
N ALA A 288 59.73 44.83 39.10
CA ALA A 288 59.60 46.27 39.33
C ALA A 288 59.41 46.63 40.83
N ARG A 289 58.85 45.71 41.63
CA ARG A 289 58.70 45.91 43.07
C ARG A 289 60.02 45.76 43.81
N ILE A 290 60.85 44.80 43.42
CA ILE A 290 62.18 44.55 44.01
C ILE A 290 63.11 45.74 43.76
N ASP A 291 63.09 46.30 42.54
CA ASP A 291 63.89 47.48 42.21
C ASP A 291 63.45 48.73 43.01
N GLY A 292 62.14 48.90 43.21
CA GLY A 292 61.58 50.00 44.00
C GLY A 292 61.95 49.94 45.49
N GLU A 293 62.07 48.73 46.06
CA GLU A 293 62.45 48.55 47.46
C GLU A 293 63.95 48.81 47.70
N SER A 294 64.83 48.51 46.73
CA SER A 294 66.27 48.80 46.84
C SER A 294 66.61 50.30 46.78
N ILE A 295 65.73 51.12 46.18
CA ILE A 295 65.94 52.57 46.04
C ILE A 295 65.55 53.30 47.34
N ASN A 296 64.69 52.70 48.17
CA ASN A 296 64.17 53.33 49.38
C ASN A 296 64.95 52.96 50.67
N SER A 297 66.04 52.18 50.54
CA SER A 297 66.89 51.75 51.67
C SER A 297 68.28 52.40 51.69
N ARG A 298 68.46 53.56 51.05
CA ARG A 298 69.73 54.28 51.00
C ARG A 298 69.60 55.72 51.43
#